data_AF-A0A6N6WRB3-F1
#
_entry.id   AF-A0A6N6WRB3-F1
#
_cell.length_a   1.000
_cell.length_b   1.000
_cell.length_c   1.000
_cell.angle_alpha   90.00
_cell.angle_beta   90.00
_cell.angle_gamma   90.00
#
_symmetry.space_group_name_H-M   'P 1'
#
loop_
_entity.id
_entity.type
_entity.pdbx_description
1 polymer ?
#
loop_
_entity_poly.entity_id
_entity_poly.type
_entity_poly.pdbx_seq_one_letter_code
_entity_poly.pdbx_strand_id
1 'polypeptide(L)' 'PQEWKEGDEPYYPINDAKNMELFKKYRMLAKDENIIFGGRLAEYKYYDMHQVIRSALNTVEAL' A
#
# COMPACT_ATOMS: atom_id res chain seq x y z
N PRO A 1 -20.95 5.62 1.80
CA PRO A 1 -19.50 5.82 2.09
C PRO A 1 -19.27 7.20 2.70
N GLN A 2 -18.50 7.28 3.79
CA GLN A 2 -18.07 8.55 4.36
C GLN A 2 -16.93 9.10 3.51
N GLU A 3 -16.99 10.40 3.18
CA GLU A 3 -15.89 11.10 2.53
C GLU A 3 -14.73 11.24 3.53
N TRP A 4 -13.53 10.80 3.14
CA TRP A 4 -12.34 10.86 3.99
C TRP A 4 -11.94 12.31 4.26
N LYS A 5 -11.50 12.59 5.49
CA LYS A 5 -10.96 13.89 5.90
C LYS A 5 -9.58 13.72 6.52
N GLU A 6 -8.81 14.79 6.48
CA GLU A 6 -7.52 14.84 7.16
C GLU A 6 -7.69 14.53 8.66
N GLY A 7 -6.92 13.56 9.16
CA GLY A 7 -7.06 13.01 10.50
C GLY A 7 -7.86 11.70 10.59
N ASP A 8 -8.62 11.34 9.55
CA ASP A 8 -9.32 10.06 9.52
C ASP A 8 -8.34 8.90 9.22
N GLU A 9 -8.56 7.77 9.87
CA GLU A 9 -7.77 6.56 9.63
C GLU A 9 -8.02 6.04 8.20
N PRO A 10 -6.96 5.75 7.41
CA PRO A 10 -7.11 5.28 6.05
C PRO A 10 -7.62 3.84 6.01
N TYR A 11 -8.95 3.76 5.96
CA TYR A 11 -9.81 2.71 5.43
C TYR A 11 -9.29 2.08 4.14
N TYR A 12 -9.91 2.47 3.03
CA TYR A 12 -9.84 1.76 1.77
C TYR A 12 -9.10 2.59 0.72
N PRO A 13 -8.23 1.98 -0.10
CA PRO A 13 -7.64 2.69 -1.23
C PRO A 13 -8.71 3.02 -2.27
N ILE A 14 -8.58 4.19 -2.90
CA ILE A 14 -9.46 4.62 -3.98
C ILE A 14 -8.70 4.41 -5.29
N ASN A 15 -8.98 3.29 -5.95
CA ASN A 15 -8.27 2.83 -7.15
C ASN A 15 -8.74 3.56 -8.42
N ASP A 16 -8.60 4.88 -8.44
CA ASP A 16 -8.81 5.71 -9.63
C ASP A 16 -7.48 6.08 -10.31
N ALA A 17 -7.57 6.61 -11.54
CA ALA A 17 -6.38 6.96 -12.32
C ALA A 17 -5.49 8.01 -11.61
N LYS A 18 -6.08 9.00 -10.95
CA LYS A 18 -5.35 10.08 -10.27
C LYS A 18 -4.52 9.50 -9.11
N ASN A 19 -5.13 8.68 -8.27
CA ASN A 19 -4.48 8.09 -7.11
C ASN A 19 -3.44 7.05 -7.52
N MET A 20 -3.69 6.27 -8.58
CA MET A 20 -2.70 5.32 -9.09
C MET A 20 -1.48 6.01 -9.69
N GLU A 21 -1.64 7.14 -10.39
CA GLU A 21 -0.50 7.95 -10.85
C GLU A 21 0.30 8.54 -9.69
N LEU A 22 -0.37 8.98 -8.61
CA LEU A 22 0.32 9.44 -7.41
C LEU A 22 1.06 8.31 -6.70
N PHE A 23 0.42 7.15 -6.53
CA PHE A 23 1.03 5.96 -5.95
C PHE A 23 2.29 5.53 -6.73
N LYS A 24 2.27 5.55 -8.07
CA LYS A 24 3.45 5.25 -8.89
C LYS A 24 4.64 6.13 -8.55
N LYS A 25 4.42 7.45 -8.36
CA LYS A 25 5.49 8.39 -7.97
C LYS A 25 6.10 8.02 -6.62
N TYR A 26 5.27 7.75 -5.61
CA TYR A 26 5.76 7.30 -4.31
C TYR A 26 6.47 5.93 -4.40
N ARG A 27 5.97 5.03 -5.25
CA ARG A 27 6.61 3.72 -5.43
C ARG A 27 7.98 3.82 -6.10
N MET A 28 8.21 4.83 -6.94
CA MET A 28 9.56 5.11 -7.47
C MET A 28 10.49 5.57 -6.36
N LEU A 29 10.08 6.53 -5.53
CA LEU A 29 10.88 7.03 -4.41
C LEU A 29 11.21 5.90 -3.41
N ALA A 30 10.26 5.01 -3.15
CA ALA A 30 10.42 3.90 -2.22
C ALA A 30 11.46 2.84 -2.67
N LYS A 31 11.92 2.84 -3.93
CA LYS A 31 12.92 1.88 -4.42
C LYS A 31 14.35 2.21 -4.00
N ASP A 32 14.63 3.48 -3.74
CA ASP A 32 15.97 3.96 -3.45
C ASP A 32 16.31 3.93 -1.95
N GLU A 33 15.40 3.37 -1.13
CA GLU A 33 15.51 3.28 0.32
C GLU A 33 15.91 1.87 0.77
N ASN A 34 16.72 1.76 1.82
CA ASN A 34 16.98 0.49 2.50
C ASN A 34 15.81 0.10 3.43
N ILE A 35 14.59 0.12 2.91
CA ILE A 35 13.33 -0.04 3.64
C ILE A 35 12.39 -0.93 2.81
N ILE A 36 11.74 -1.91 3.47
CA ILE A 36 10.74 -2.77 2.84
C ILE A 36 9.35 -2.21 3.12
N PHE A 37 8.69 -1.69 2.07
CA PHE A 37 7.31 -1.21 2.12
C PHE A 37 6.33 -2.33 1.74
N GLY A 38 5.59 -2.85 2.72
CA GLY A 38 4.64 -3.96 2.54
C GLY A 38 3.31 -3.76 3.24
N GLY A 39 2.28 -4.48 2.76
CA GLY A 39 0.94 -4.46 3.33
C GLY A 39 0.00 -3.42 2.71
N ARG A 40 -1.26 -3.41 3.18
CA ARG A 40 -2.38 -2.67 2.57
C ARG A 40 -2.07 -1.20 2.29
N LEU A 41 -1.56 -0.50 3.31
CA LEU A 41 -1.32 0.95 3.25
C LEU A 41 -0.07 1.27 2.41
N ALA A 42 1.01 0.54 2.63
CA ALA A 42 2.28 0.79 1.95
C ALA A 42 2.26 0.42 0.46
N GLU A 43 1.46 -0.60 0.10
CA GLU A 43 1.31 -1.04 -1.29
C GLU A 43 0.09 -0.42 -1.99
N TYR A 44 -0.70 0.40 -1.30
CA TYR A 44 -1.93 1.01 -1.80
C TYR A 44 -2.88 -0.02 -2.45
N LYS A 45 -3.11 -1.13 -1.76
CA LYS A 45 -3.93 -2.25 -2.24
C LYS A 45 -5.06 -2.58 -1.29
N TYR A 46 -6.17 -3.05 -1.85
CA TYR A 46 -7.19 -3.72 -1.05
C TYR A 46 -6.69 -5.14 -0.76
N TYR A 47 -6.45 -5.46 0.52
CA TYR A 47 -6.10 -6.80 0.95
C TYR A 47 -7.09 -7.34 1.96
N ASP A 48 -7.44 -8.61 1.78
CA ASP A 48 -7.94 -9.44 2.86
C ASP A 48 -6.79 -9.92 3.75
N MET A 49 -7.10 -10.33 4.98
CA MET A 49 -6.10 -10.75 5.98
C MET A 49 -5.15 -11.83 5.46
N HIS A 50 -5.68 -12.86 4.78
CA HIS A 50 -4.87 -13.96 4.27
C HIS A 50 -3.91 -13.52 3.14
N GLN A 51 -4.26 -12.49 2.37
CA GLN A 51 -3.42 -11.96 1.30
C GLN A 51 -2.22 -11.21 1.88
N VAL A 52 -2.45 -10.35 2.89
CA VAL A 52 -1.35 -9.63 3.55
C VAL A 52 -0.44 -10.56 4.34
N ILE A 53 -0.98 -11.59 5.00
CA ILE A 53 -0.17 -12.62 5.67
C ILE A 53 0.73 -13.33 4.66
N ARG A 54 0.18 -13.80 3.54
CA ARG A 54 0.96 -14.45 2.48
C ARG A 54 2.02 -13.51 1.91
N SER A 55 1.66 -12.25 1.66
CA SER A 55 2.61 -11.25 1.17
C SER A 55 3.78 -11.07 2.11
N ALA A 56 3.54 -10.99 3.43
CA ALA A 56 4.61 -10.83 4.41
C ALA A 56 5.55 -12.04 4.45
N LEU A 57 5.00 -13.26 4.43
CA LEU A 57 5.80 -14.49 4.41
C LEU A 57 6.68 -14.58 3.15
N ASN A 58 6.10 -14.34 1.97
CA ASN A 58 6.84 -14.36 0.71
C ASN A 58 7.94 -13.29 0.68
N THR A 59 7.69 -12.10 1.23
CA THR A 59 8.69 -11.03 1.30
C THR A 59 9.88 -11.46 2.12
N VAL A 60 9.68 -12.08 3.28
CA VAL A 60 10.77 -12.53 4.15
C VAL A 60 11.54 -13.70 3.54
N GLU A 61 10.86 -14.61 2.84
CA GLU A 61 11.50 -15.73 2.13
C GLU A 61 12.40 -15.26 0.98
N ALA A 62 12.09 -14.10 0.38
CA ALA A 62 12.83 -13.56 -0.76
C ALA A 62 13.99 -12.61 -0.39
N LEU A 63 14.23 -12.37 0.90
CA LEU A 63 15.40 -11.62 1.40
C LEU A 63 16.64 -12.52 1.47
#